data_AF-I1PZR9-F1
#
_entry.id   AF-I1PZR9-F1
#
_cell.length_a   1.000
_cell.length_b   1.000
_cell.length_c   1.000
_cell.angle_alpha   90.00
_cell.angle_beta   90.00
_cell.angle_gamma   90.00
#
_symmetry.space_group_name_H-M   'P 1'
#
loop_
_entity.id
_entity.type
_entity.pdbx_description
1 polymer ?
#
loop_
_entity_poly.entity_id
_entity_poly.type
_entity_poly.pdbx_seq_one_letter_code
_entity_poly.pdbx_strand_id
1 'polypeptide(L)'
;MEQFHDGHHVWLRSRANGLYLCADDDRSGVSLQQDRASAHAAWAVHILHFNGGDVLMLHSAANGRYLAAYRAEGSWNVERRDLNRLPSLTFSWYALGSRYGDDVLLRHFKSMFFLRALFRRDRISNSGGVGLCAMDRGTTTMQWVVEAIPPRESVPTLPDPLSPSSLSGVYRVWYVRANPDGIICPNNWRLFLFYGRSVRNLSALLAI
;
A
#
# COMPACT_ATOMS: atom_id res chain seq x y z
N MET A 1 9.02 14.45 -0.01
CA MET A 1 7.88 13.51 -0.09
C MET A 1 6.61 14.30 -0.40
N GLU A 2 6.68 15.29 -1.28
CA GLU A 2 5.66 16.35 -1.39
C GLU A 2 4.41 15.89 -2.13
N GLN A 3 4.51 14.82 -2.94
CA GLN A 3 3.41 14.27 -3.72
C GLN A 3 2.47 13.36 -2.91
N PHE A 4 2.88 12.94 -1.71
CA PHE A 4 2.12 12.05 -0.85
C PHE A 4 1.73 12.77 0.44
N HIS A 5 0.43 12.83 0.72
CA HIS A 5 -0.10 13.39 1.96
C HIS A 5 -0.78 12.29 2.76
N ASP A 6 -0.43 12.18 4.03
CA ASP A 6 -0.99 11.15 4.91
C ASP A 6 -2.52 11.24 4.97
N GLY A 7 -3.21 10.11 4.85
CA GLY A 7 -4.67 10.01 4.82
C GLY A 7 -5.32 10.35 3.47
N HIS A 8 -4.57 10.88 2.48
CA HIS A 8 -5.12 11.17 1.16
C HIS A 8 -5.18 9.91 0.29
N HIS A 9 -6.07 9.95 -0.71
CA HIS A 9 -6.16 8.91 -1.73
C HIS A 9 -5.45 9.37 -3.00
N VAL A 10 -4.76 8.43 -3.65
CA VAL A 10 -4.02 8.68 -4.88
C VAL A 10 -4.26 7.58 -5.91
N TRP A 11 -4.15 7.96 -7.17
CA TRP A 11 -3.88 7.04 -8.28
C TRP A 11 -2.38 7.05 -8.59
N LEU A 12 -1.85 5.88 -8.94
CA LEU A 12 -0.47 5.73 -9.40
C LEU A 12 -0.48 5.34 -10.86
N ARG A 13 -0.06 6.25 -11.73
CA ARG A 13 0.00 6.00 -13.18
C ARG A 13 1.43 5.72 -13.61
N SER A 14 1.65 4.63 -14.32
CA SER A 14 2.94 4.31 -14.89
C SER A 14 3.30 5.28 -16.01
N ARG A 15 4.50 5.85 -15.96
CA ARG A 15 5.02 6.71 -17.04
C ARG A 15 5.30 5.92 -18.32
N ALA A 16 5.67 4.65 -18.20
CA ALA A 16 6.07 3.81 -19.34
C ALA A 16 4.92 3.42 -20.27
N ASN A 17 3.73 3.16 -19.72
CA ASN A 17 2.59 2.68 -20.51
C ASN A 17 1.28 3.43 -20.24
N GLY A 18 1.26 4.39 -19.32
CA GLY A 18 0.08 5.21 -19.01
C GLY A 18 -1.02 4.48 -18.23
N LEU A 19 -0.80 3.23 -17.82
CA LEU A 19 -1.75 2.42 -17.06
C LEU A 19 -1.65 2.71 -15.56
N TYR A 20 -2.74 2.48 -14.85
CA TYR A 20 -2.87 2.71 -13.42
C TYR A 20 -2.63 1.44 -12.62
N LEU A 21 -2.01 1.58 -11.45
CA LEU A 21 -1.81 0.50 -10.50
C LEU A 21 -3.14 0.09 -9.88
N CYS A 22 -3.60 -1.12 -10.20
CA CYS A 22 -4.86 -1.65 -9.74
C CYS A 22 -4.67 -2.89 -8.86
N ALA A 23 -5.46 -2.93 -7.80
CA ALA A 23 -5.61 -4.05 -6.91
C ALA A 23 -6.53 -5.08 -7.58
N ASP A 24 -6.10 -6.29 -7.92
CA ASP A 24 -6.94 -7.23 -8.71
C ASP A 24 -8.19 -7.71 -7.93
N ASP A 25 -9.17 -8.34 -8.58
CA ASP A 25 -10.24 -9.01 -7.83
C ASP A 25 -9.71 -10.27 -7.10
N ASP A 26 -8.70 -10.91 -7.71
CA ASP A 26 -8.06 -12.11 -7.20
C ASP A 26 -7.28 -11.82 -5.92
N ARG A 27 -7.47 -12.66 -4.90
CA ARG A 27 -7.10 -12.42 -3.49
C ARG A 27 -5.64 -12.00 -3.19
N SER A 28 -4.71 -11.93 -4.13
CA SER A 28 -3.34 -11.44 -3.87
C SER A 28 -2.72 -10.58 -4.96
N GLY A 29 -3.31 -10.50 -6.16
CA GLY A 29 -2.67 -9.85 -7.32
C GLY A 29 -2.69 -8.33 -7.30
N VAL A 30 -1.73 -7.74 -8.01
CA VAL A 30 -1.71 -6.33 -8.42
C VAL A 30 -1.37 -6.30 -9.91
N SER A 31 -2.16 -5.56 -10.68
CA SER A 31 -1.96 -5.40 -12.12
C SER A 31 -1.96 -3.93 -12.52
N LEU A 32 -1.66 -3.69 -13.78
CA LEU A 32 -1.86 -2.39 -14.41
C LEU A 32 -3.12 -2.44 -15.26
N GLN A 33 -3.99 -1.44 -15.13
CA GLN A 33 -5.20 -1.33 -15.95
C GLN A 33 -5.37 0.07 -16.50
N GLN A 34 -6.11 0.20 -17.60
CA GLN A 34 -6.35 1.50 -18.22
C GLN A 34 -7.37 2.34 -17.44
N ASP A 35 -8.33 1.70 -16.77
CA ASP A 35 -9.40 2.39 -16.05
C ASP A 35 -8.95 2.78 -14.64
N ARG A 36 -9.01 4.08 -14.34
CA ARG A 36 -8.75 4.65 -13.02
C ARG A 36 -10.01 4.82 -12.17
N ALA A 37 -11.20 4.79 -12.78
CA ALA A 37 -12.46 5.13 -12.12
C ALA A 37 -13.06 3.97 -11.30
N SER A 38 -12.19 3.17 -10.67
CA SER A 38 -12.57 2.06 -9.79
C SER A 38 -11.90 2.19 -8.43
N ALA A 39 -12.52 1.60 -7.41
CA ALA A 39 -11.90 1.49 -6.09
C ALA A 39 -10.60 0.67 -6.11
N HIS A 40 -10.41 -0.16 -7.14
CA HIS A 40 -9.22 -1.00 -7.32
C HIS A 40 -7.99 -0.17 -7.70
N ALA A 41 -8.18 0.95 -8.40
CA ALA A 41 -7.09 1.87 -8.75
C ALA A 41 -6.72 2.83 -7.60
N ALA A 42 -7.59 2.99 -6.61
CA ALA A 42 -7.44 3.98 -5.54
C ALA A 42 -6.64 3.42 -4.35
N TRP A 43 -5.62 4.19 -3.92
CA TRP A 43 -4.75 3.84 -2.81
C TRP A 43 -4.75 4.95 -1.76
N ALA A 44 -5.12 4.62 -0.52
CA ALA A 44 -4.93 5.50 0.62
C ALA A 44 -3.46 5.49 1.05
N VAL A 45 -2.94 6.69 1.31
CA VAL A 45 -1.56 6.96 1.70
C VAL A 45 -1.47 6.91 3.21
N HIS A 46 -0.62 6.01 3.75
CA HIS A 46 -0.24 6.03 5.16
C HIS A 46 1.27 6.27 5.29
N ILE A 47 1.66 7.30 6.03
CA ILE A 47 3.06 7.69 6.24
C ILE A 47 3.48 7.32 7.66
N LEU A 48 4.47 6.44 7.76
CA LEU A 48 5.11 6.07 9.01
C LEU A 48 6.43 6.82 9.16
N HIS A 49 6.60 7.52 10.28
CA HIS A 49 7.80 8.28 10.57
C HIS A 49 8.80 7.38 11.32
N PHE A 50 10.00 7.20 10.76
CA PHE A 50 11.06 6.36 11.32
C PHE A 50 12.34 7.17 11.55
N ASN A 51 13.15 6.72 12.51
CA ASN A 51 14.50 7.26 12.71
C ASN A 51 15.41 6.78 11.56
N GLY A 52 15.36 7.51 10.43
CA GLY A 52 15.94 7.10 9.15
C GLY A 52 15.18 7.60 7.91
N GLY A 53 14.03 8.27 8.12
CA GLY A 53 13.21 8.88 7.07
C GLY A 53 11.83 8.27 6.98
N ASP A 54 10.89 9.02 6.41
CA ASP A 54 9.49 8.58 6.35
C ASP A 54 9.31 7.45 5.34
N VAL A 55 8.34 6.60 5.65
CA VAL A 55 8.04 5.40 4.89
C VAL A 55 6.57 5.43 4.50
N LEU A 56 6.34 5.22 3.22
CA LEU A 56 5.03 5.15 2.61
C LEU A 56 4.47 3.73 2.66
N MET A 57 3.20 3.61 3.01
CA MET A 57 2.38 2.43 2.77
C MET A 57 1.17 2.82 1.92
N LEU A 58 0.82 1.96 0.97
CA LEU A 58 -0.31 2.16 0.07
C LEU A 58 -1.39 1.14 0.38
N HIS A 59 -2.53 1.62 0.86
CA HIS A 59 -3.66 0.83 1.32
C HIS A 59 -4.78 0.84 0.28
N SER A 60 -5.12 -0.31 -0.28
CA SER A 60 -6.13 -0.43 -1.34
C SER A 60 -7.52 -0.05 -0.83
N ALA A 61 -8.19 0.87 -1.52
CA ALA A 61 -9.56 1.25 -1.20
C ALA A 61 -10.59 0.15 -1.50
N ALA A 62 -10.27 -0.81 -2.38
CA ALA A 62 -11.19 -1.90 -2.75
C ALA A 62 -11.32 -2.99 -1.68
N ASN A 63 -10.25 -3.30 -0.95
CA ASN A 63 -10.26 -4.45 -0.03
C ASN A 63 -9.46 -4.28 1.26
N GLY A 64 -8.89 -3.10 1.51
CA GLY A 64 -8.19 -2.81 2.76
C GLY A 64 -6.84 -3.52 2.91
N ARG A 65 -6.19 -3.90 1.80
CA ARG A 65 -4.88 -4.54 1.81
C ARG A 65 -3.77 -3.59 1.41
N TYR A 66 -2.58 -3.84 1.92
CA TYR A 66 -1.41 -3.05 1.57
C TYR A 66 -0.69 -3.59 0.35
N LEU A 67 -0.18 -2.68 -0.48
CA LEU A 67 0.79 -3.00 -1.52
C LEU A 67 2.07 -3.51 -0.87
N ALA A 68 2.39 -4.78 -1.09
CA ALA A 68 3.55 -5.43 -0.53
C ALA A 68 4.44 -6.02 -1.62
N ALA A 69 5.72 -6.07 -1.33
CA ALA A 69 6.69 -6.82 -2.10
C ALA A 69 7.34 -7.87 -1.22
N TYR A 70 7.54 -9.06 -1.79
CA TYR A 70 8.24 -10.13 -1.11
C TYR A 70 9.08 -10.91 -2.10
N ARG A 71 10.09 -11.60 -1.57
CA ARG A 71 10.93 -12.49 -2.34
C ARG A 71 10.35 -13.89 -2.27
N ALA A 72 10.04 -14.48 -3.42
CA ALA A 72 9.63 -15.88 -3.55
C ALA A 72 10.62 -16.58 -4.49
N GLU A 73 11.22 -17.69 -4.04
CA GLU A 73 12.00 -18.59 -4.90
C GLU A 73 13.04 -17.90 -5.81
N GLY A 74 13.72 -16.89 -5.28
CA GLY A 74 14.75 -16.14 -6.02
C GLY A 74 14.23 -14.97 -6.88
N SER A 75 12.92 -14.87 -7.10
CA SER A 75 12.27 -13.72 -7.76
C SER A 75 11.63 -12.76 -6.76
N TRP A 76 11.48 -11.50 -7.14
CA TRP A 76 10.71 -10.52 -6.38
C TRP A 76 9.33 -10.34 -6.98
N ASN A 77 8.31 -10.62 -6.19
CA ASN A 77 6.91 -10.50 -6.58
C ASN A 77 6.25 -9.35 -5.82
N VAL A 78 5.24 -8.75 -6.47
CA VAL A 78 4.40 -7.70 -5.89
C VAL A 78 3.01 -8.28 -5.69
N GLU A 79 2.51 -8.20 -4.47
CA GLU A 79 1.22 -8.74 -4.07
C GLU A 79 0.53 -7.79 -3.09
N ARG A 80 -0.77 -7.99 -2.90
CA ARG A 80 -1.51 -7.38 -1.80
C ARG A 80 -1.47 -8.29 -0.59
N ARG A 81 -1.13 -7.74 0.57
CA ARG A 81 -1.17 -8.51 1.82
C ARG A 81 -1.92 -7.81 2.93
N ASP A 82 -2.62 -8.63 3.71
CA ASP A 82 -3.20 -8.23 4.99
C ASP A 82 -2.07 -7.95 5.99
N LEU A 83 -2.19 -6.87 6.77
CA LEU A 83 -1.24 -6.52 7.84
C LEU A 83 -1.07 -7.65 8.88
N ASN A 84 -2.08 -8.52 8.99
CA ASN A 84 -2.13 -9.62 9.96
C ASN A 84 -1.13 -10.77 9.64
N ARG A 85 -0.51 -10.78 8.45
CA ARG A 85 0.49 -11.78 8.06
C ARG A 85 1.90 -11.16 8.04
N LEU A 86 2.54 -11.23 9.21
CA LEU A 86 3.96 -10.99 9.54
C LEU A 86 4.34 -9.54 9.93
N PRO A 87 5.26 -9.36 10.90
CA PRO A 87 5.81 -8.05 11.28
C PRO A 87 6.90 -7.62 10.27
N SER A 88 6.61 -7.75 8.98
CA SER A 88 7.54 -7.39 7.94
C SER A 88 7.11 -6.06 7.34
N LEU A 89 7.98 -5.04 7.43
CA LEU A 89 7.93 -3.81 6.62
C LEU A 89 8.12 -4.12 5.10
N THR A 90 7.51 -5.19 4.61
CA THR A 90 7.42 -5.62 3.21
C THR A 90 6.36 -4.83 2.44
N PHE A 91 5.48 -4.15 3.16
CA PHE A 91 4.46 -3.22 2.64
C PHE A 91 4.93 -1.77 2.61
N SER A 92 6.19 -1.54 2.98
CA SER A 92 6.79 -0.24 3.21
C SER A 92 7.67 0.17 2.02
N TRP A 93 7.54 1.43 1.63
CA TRP A 93 8.18 1.99 0.46
C TRP A 93 8.82 3.35 0.79
N TYR A 94 9.97 3.66 0.19
CA TYR A 94 10.49 5.02 0.13
C TYR A 94 10.02 5.65 -1.18
N ALA A 95 9.32 6.78 -1.07
CA ALA A 95 9.00 7.62 -2.22
C ALA A 95 10.15 8.58 -2.50
N LEU A 96 10.89 8.32 -3.58
CA LEU A 96 12.02 9.13 -4.01
C LEU A 96 11.61 9.95 -5.23
N GLY A 97 11.96 11.24 -5.26
CA GLY A 97 11.76 12.07 -6.45
C GLY A 97 12.60 11.57 -7.62
N SER A 98 12.01 11.54 -8.82
CA SER A 98 12.74 11.36 -10.06
C SER A 98 13.63 12.58 -10.33
N ARG A 99 14.79 12.40 -10.95
CA ARG A 99 15.64 13.52 -11.40
C ARG A 99 15.06 14.25 -12.61
N TYR A 100 14.00 13.73 -13.24
CA TYR A 100 13.49 14.16 -14.55
C TYR A 100 12.04 14.67 -14.52
N GLY A 101 11.57 15.21 -13.39
CA GLY A 101 10.25 15.81 -13.27
C GLY A 101 9.58 15.45 -11.94
N ASP A 102 8.26 15.61 -11.88
CA ASP A 102 7.43 15.36 -10.69
C ASP A 102 7.10 13.87 -10.45
N ASP A 103 7.70 12.99 -11.25
CA ASP A 103 7.51 11.54 -11.13
C ASP A 103 8.20 11.01 -9.86
N VAL A 104 7.64 9.96 -9.28
CA VAL A 104 8.19 9.29 -8.10
C VAL A 104 8.68 7.89 -8.41
N LEU A 105 9.70 7.48 -7.68
CA LEU A 105 10.24 6.13 -7.66
C LEU A 105 9.90 5.50 -6.31
N LEU A 106 9.26 4.32 -6.32
CA LEU A 106 8.89 3.60 -5.11
C LEU A 106 9.91 2.50 -4.83
N ARG A 107 10.87 2.78 -3.92
CA ARG A 107 11.87 1.79 -3.48
C ARG A 107 11.33 0.98 -2.32
N HIS A 108 11.39 -0.34 -2.40
CA HIS A 108 10.99 -1.19 -1.29
C HIS A 108 11.88 -0.98 -0.05
N PHE A 109 11.30 -0.90 1.14
CA PHE A 109 12.00 -0.46 2.36
C PHE A 109 13.22 -1.32 2.74
N LYS A 110 13.14 -2.65 2.58
CA LYS A 110 14.23 -3.58 2.92
C LYS A 110 15.16 -3.95 1.74
N SER A 111 14.98 -3.36 0.56
CA SER A 111 15.78 -3.75 -0.60
C SER A 111 16.16 -2.55 -1.47
N MET A 112 17.09 -2.78 -2.41
CA MET A 112 17.47 -1.80 -3.42
C MET A 112 16.58 -1.87 -4.67
N PHE A 113 15.43 -2.53 -4.55
CA PHE A 113 14.52 -2.79 -5.66
C PHE A 113 13.36 -1.80 -5.69
N PHE A 114 12.95 -1.45 -6.90
CA PHE A 114 11.98 -0.41 -7.20
C PHE A 114 10.76 -1.01 -7.89
N LEU A 115 9.58 -0.50 -7.54
CA LEU A 115 8.33 -0.85 -8.20
C LEU A 115 8.41 -0.45 -9.68
N ARG A 116 8.18 -1.42 -10.56
CA ARG A 116 8.21 -1.21 -12.01
C ARG A 116 6.94 -1.70 -12.68
N ALA A 117 6.53 -0.96 -13.69
CA ALA A 117 5.59 -1.42 -14.69
C ALA A 117 6.29 -2.40 -15.64
N LEU A 118 5.66 -3.55 -15.87
CA LEU A 118 6.08 -4.47 -16.90
C LEU A 118 5.39 -4.11 -18.20
N PHE A 119 6.18 -4.10 -19.28
CA PHE A 119 5.63 -3.90 -20.60
C PHE A 119 4.67 -5.03 -20.95
N ARG A 120 3.66 -4.62 -21.70
CA ARG A 120 2.63 -5.46 -22.28
C ARG A 120 3.27 -6.60 -23.09
N ARG A 121 2.82 -7.85 -22.90
CA ARG A 121 3.22 -8.98 -23.77
C ARG A 121 2.48 -8.95 -25.12
N ASP A 122 1.29 -8.34 -25.17
CA ASP A 122 0.41 -8.29 -26.36
C ASP A 122 -0.36 -6.95 -26.44
N ARG A 123 -0.31 -6.27 -27.59
CA ARG A 123 -0.99 -4.99 -27.90
C ARG A 123 -2.54 -5.01 -27.89
N ILE A 124 -3.18 -6.11 -27.46
CA ILE A 124 -4.65 -6.22 -27.39
C ILE A 124 -5.21 -6.21 -25.95
N SER A 125 -4.44 -6.62 -24.92
CA SER A 125 -4.93 -6.62 -23.52
C SER A 125 -5.00 -5.23 -22.89
N ASN A 126 -6.09 -4.85 -22.24
CA ASN A 126 -6.20 -3.59 -21.47
C ASN A 126 -5.48 -3.65 -20.11
N SER A 127 -4.63 -4.68 -19.92
CA SER A 127 -3.93 -4.96 -18.68
C SER A 127 -2.42 -5.12 -18.90
N GLY A 128 -1.65 -4.78 -17.86
CA GLY A 128 -0.19 -4.95 -17.78
C GLY A 128 0.23 -5.57 -16.45
N GLY A 129 1.49 -5.99 -16.37
CA GLY A 129 2.05 -6.58 -15.15
C GLY A 129 2.78 -5.55 -14.29
N VAL A 130 3.00 -5.90 -13.03
CA VAL A 130 3.80 -5.13 -12.07
C VAL A 130 4.89 -6.03 -11.49
N GLY A 131 6.07 -5.47 -11.24
CA GLY A 131 7.17 -6.22 -10.63
C GLY A 131 8.17 -5.30 -9.93
N LEU A 132 9.33 -5.88 -9.60
CA LEU A 132 10.44 -5.16 -8.99
C LEU A 132 11.72 -5.26 -9.84
N CYS A 133 12.57 -4.23 -9.82
CA CYS A 133 13.92 -4.30 -10.40
C CYS A 133 14.91 -3.38 -9.72
N ALA A 134 16.21 -3.64 -9.94
CA ALA A 134 17.26 -2.76 -9.44
C ALA A 134 17.15 -1.41 -10.17
N MET A 135 17.70 -0.36 -9.57
CA MET A 135 17.79 0.94 -10.25
C MET A 135 18.45 0.78 -11.62
N ASP A 136 17.68 1.13 -12.65
CA ASP A 136 18.18 1.34 -13.99
C ASP A 136 17.85 2.77 -14.38
N ARG A 137 18.89 3.58 -14.55
CA ARG A 137 18.79 5.03 -14.76
C ARG A 137 18.14 5.38 -16.11
N GLY A 138 17.94 4.41 -17.01
CA GLY A 138 17.42 4.64 -18.36
C GLY A 138 15.94 4.34 -18.59
N THR A 139 15.21 3.76 -17.62
CA THR A 139 13.86 3.25 -17.89
C THR A 139 12.75 4.04 -17.20
N THR A 140 11.73 4.41 -17.98
CA THR A 140 10.50 5.05 -17.48
C THR A 140 9.58 4.05 -16.75
N THR A 141 9.95 2.77 -16.71
CA THR A 141 9.15 1.70 -16.10
C THR A 141 9.06 1.81 -14.59
N MET A 142 10.03 2.44 -13.93
CA MET A 142 10.04 2.66 -12.48
C MET A 142 9.41 3.99 -12.07
N GLN A 143 9.06 4.84 -13.05
CA GLN A 143 8.52 6.18 -12.82
C GLN A 143 7.01 6.13 -12.73
N TRP A 144 6.50 6.70 -11.65
CA TRP A 144 5.06 6.78 -11.36
C TRP A 144 4.65 8.24 -11.25
N VAL A 145 3.59 8.60 -11.95
CA VAL A 145 2.90 9.88 -11.74
C VAL A 145 1.92 9.67 -10.60
N VAL A 146 2.01 10.51 -9.57
CA VAL A 146 1.06 10.51 -8.44
C VAL A 146 -0.05 11.49 -8.78
N GLU A 147 -1.28 10.99 -8.90
CA GLU A 147 -2.46 11.81 -9.17
C GLU A 147 -3.35 11.80 -7.92
N ALA A 148 -3.57 12.96 -7.32
CA ALA A 148 -4.41 13.08 -6.14
C ALA A 148 -5.88 12.79 -6.49
N ILE A 149 -6.53 11.95 -5.69
CA ILE A 149 -7.98 11.75 -5.76
C ILE A 149 -8.61 12.80 -4.85
N PRO A 150 -9.42 13.74 -5.39
CA PRO A 150 -10.05 14.75 -4.57
C PRO A 150 -10.99 14.09 -3.56
N PRO A 151 -11.06 14.61 -2.32
CA PRO A 151 -12.04 14.16 -1.34
C PRO A 151 -13.45 14.25 -1.94
N ARG A 152 -14.22 13.17 -1.88
CA ARG A 152 -15.64 13.23 -2.24
C ARG A 152 -16.39 13.98 -1.14
N GLU A 153 -17.08 15.06 -1.51
CA GLU A 153 -17.87 15.90 -0.58
C GLU A 153 -19.06 15.16 0.06
N SER A 154 -19.43 13.98 -0.46
CA SER A 154 -20.55 13.20 0.07
C SER A 154 -20.21 11.71 0.07
N VAL A 155 -20.08 11.15 1.26
CA VAL A 155 -20.10 9.70 1.48
C VAL A 155 -21.55 9.25 1.27
N PRO A 156 -21.84 8.31 0.34
CA PRO A 156 -23.16 7.69 0.29
C PRO A 156 -23.44 7.07 1.66
N THR A 157 -24.52 7.48 2.32
CA THR A 157 -24.91 6.91 3.60
C THR A 157 -25.09 5.41 3.40
N LEU A 158 -24.14 4.63 3.92
CA LEU A 158 -24.25 3.19 3.92
C LEU A 158 -25.48 2.84 4.77
N PRO A 159 -26.33 1.89 4.33
CA PRO A 159 -27.36 1.35 5.21
C PRO A 159 -26.69 0.87 6.51
N ASP A 160 -27.39 1.05 7.63
CA ASP A 160 -26.87 0.69 8.94
C ASP A 160 -26.25 -0.72 8.88
N PRO A 161 -25.03 -0.89 9.42
CA PRO A 161 -24.40 -2.20 9.43
C PRO A 161 -25.34 -3.19 10.11
N LEU A 162 -25.68 -4.26 9.38
CA LEU A 162 -26.39 -5.41 9.94
C LEU A 162 -25.68 -5.80 11.25
N SER A 163 -26.48 -6.09 12.28
CA SER A 163 -25.97 -6.48 13.60
C SER A 163 -24.86 -7.52 13.42
N PRO A 164 -23.69 -7.34 14.06
CA PRO A 164 -22.54 -8.20 13.83
C PRO A 164 -22.94 -9.65 14.09
N SER A 165 -22.91 -10.47 13.05
CA SER A 165 -23.13 -11.91 13.16
C SER A 165 -22.07 -12.51 14.07
N SER A 166 -22.50 -13.50 14.86
CA SER A 166 -21.85 -14.06 16.05
C SER A 166 -20.56 -14.85 15.79
N LEU A 167 -19.56 -14.26 15.14
CA LEU A 167 -18.25 -14.86 14.95
C LEU A 167 -17.31 -14.40 16.07
N SER A 168 -17.24 -15.20 17.12
CA SER A 168 -16.18 -15.11 18.14
C SER A 168 -14.86 -15.53 17.51
N GLY A 169 -14.08 -14.56 17.02
CA GLY A 169 -12.74 -14.77 16.47
C GLY A 169 -11.63 -14.43 17.46
N VAL A 170 -10.53 -15.16 17.42
CA VAL A 170 -9.26 -14.73 18.00
C VAL A 170 -8.54 -13.89 16.96
N TYR A 171 -8.32 -12.60 17.25
CA TYR A 171 -7.63 -11.69 16.34
C TYR A 171 -6.16 -11.55 16.74
N ARG A 172 -5.26 -11.80 15.78
CA ARG A 172 -3.83 -11.48 15.93
C ARG A 172 -3.63 -10.02 15.55
N VAL A 173 -3.34 -9.17 16.53
CA VAL A 173 -3.11 -7.74 16.36
C VAL A 173 -1.63 -7.45 16.53
N TRP A 174 -1.01 -6.92 15.48
CA TRP A 174 0.33 -6.34 15.58
C TRP A 174 0.19 -4.85 15.88
N TYR A 175 0.91 -4.36 16.87
CA TYR A 175 0.90 -2.95 17.22
C TYR A 175 2.31 -2.46 17.55
N VAL A 176 2.53 -1.17 17.35
CA VAL A 176 3.74 -0.47 17.77
C VAL A 176 3.32 0.90 18.26
N ARG A 177 3.84 1.31 19.42
CA ARG A 177 3.63 2.64 19.96
C ARG A 177 4.72 3.56 19.42
N ALA A 178 4.31 4.67 18.82
CA ALA A 178 5.23 5.75 18.48
C ALA A 178 5.81 6.38 19.76
N ASN A 179 7.02 6.90 19.70
CA ASN A 179 7.58 7.71 20.78
C ASN A 179 6.81 9.06 20.89
N PRO A 180 7.07 9.89 21.90
CA PRO A 180 6.42 11.20 22.05
C PRO A 180 6.54 12.12 20.82
N ASP A 181 7.57 11.91 19.99
CA ASP A 181 7.82 12.66 18.75
C ASP A 181 7.10 12.06 17.52
N GLY A 182 6.27 11.02 17.71
CA GLY A 182 5.55 10.34 16.63
C GLY A 182 6.40 9.34 15.83
N ILE A 183 7.65 9.10 16.24
CA ILE A 183 8.59 8.20 15.56
C ILE A 183 8.34 6.76 16.02
N ILE A 184 8.19 5.86 15.05
CA ILE A 184 8.00 4.43 15.27
C ILE A 184 9.35 3.73 15.17
N CYS A 185 9.63 2.81 16.10
CA CYS A 185 10.81 1.96 16.04
C CYS A 185 10.49 0.65 15.29
N PRO A 186 11.19 0.32 14.18
CA PRO A 186 10.92 -0.88 13.38
C PRO A 186 11.01 -2.21 14.14
N ASN A 187 11.75 -2.23 15.25
CA ASN A 187 11.99 -3.43 16.03
C ASN A 187 11.04 -3.57 17.23
N ASN A 188 10.16 -2.57 17.47
CA ASN A 188 9.30 -2.51 18.65
C ASN A 188 7.88 -3.03 18.40
N TRP A 189 7.65 -3.70 17.26
CA TRP A 189 6.36 -4.33 16.99
C TRP A 189 6.07 -5.44 17.98
N ARG A 190 4.89 -5.39 18.57
CA ARG A 190 4.41 -6.39 19.52
C ARG A 190 3.19 -7.10 18.95
N LEU A 191 3.13 -8.41 19.19
CA LEU A 191 1.97 -9.22 18.88
C LEU A 191 1.08 -9.29 20.11
N PHE A 192 -0.19 -8.97 19.93
CA PHE A 192 -1.24 -9.10 20.92
C PHE A 192 -2.35 -9.98 20.36
N LEU A 193 -2.81 -10.96 21.14
CA LEU A 193 -3.99 -11.73 20.81
C LEU A 193 -5.19 -11.04 21.42
N PHE A 194 -6.01 -10.45 20.57
CA PHE A 194 -7.26 -9.82 21.00
C PHE A 194 -8.40 -10.83 20.92
N TYR A 195 -9.01 -11.07 22.07
CA TYR A 195 -10.22 -11.84 22.21
C TYR A 195 -11.36 -10.85 22.41
N GLY A 196 -12.11 -10.57 21.36
CA GLY A 196 -13.19 -9.59 21.49
C GLY A 196 -13.85 -9.20 20.18
N ARG A 197 -14.86 -8.35 20.34
CA ARG A 197 -15.88 -8.01 19.34
C ARG A 197 -15.91 -6.53 18.94
N SER A 198 -14.97 -5.72 19.43
CA SER A 198 -15.04 -4.26 19.30
C SER A 198 -13.67 -3.58 19.32
N VAL A 199 -13.47 -2.66 18.38
CA VAL A 199 -12.31 -1.77 18.32
C VAL A 199 -12.22 -0.88 19.57
N ARG A 200 -13.35 -0.55 20.21
CA ARG A 200 -13.36 0.18 21.50
C ARG A 200 -12.75 -0.64 22.64
N ASN A 201 -12.99 -1.94 22.66
CA ASN A 201 -12.40 -2.82 23.68
C ASN A 201 -10.91 -3.00 23.42
N LEU A 202 -10.50 -3.05 22.14
CA LEU A 202 -9.11 -3.06 21.75
C LEU A 202 -8.40 -1.75 22.13
N SER A 203 -9.01 -0.59 21.91
CA SER A 203 -8.42 0.71 22.28
C SER A 203 -8.22 0.86 23.79
N ALA A 204 -9.18 0.37 24.60
CA ALA A 204 -9.04 0.36 26.05
C ALA A 204 -7.89 -0.55 26.53
N LEU A 205 -7.68 -1.70 25.87
CA LEU A 205 -6.57 -2.63 26.17
C LEU A 205 -5.20 -2.10 25.73
N LEU A 206 -5.14 -1.27 24.68
CA LEU A 206 -3.91 -0.68 24.17
C LEU A 206 -3.54 0.66 24.85
N ALA A 207 -4.40 1.20 25.71
CA ALA A 207 -4.21 2.46 26.45
C ALA A 207 -3.25 2.35 27.65
N ILE A 208 -2.32 1.38 27.64
CA ILE A 208 -1.28 1.17 28.66
C ILE A 208 0.02 1.80 28.20
#